data_AF-A0A5D0XAI2-F1
#
_entry.id   AF-A0A5D0XAI2-F1
#
_cell.length_a   1.000
_cell.length_b   1.000
_cell.length_c   1.000
_cell.angle_alpha   90.00
_cell.angle_beta   90.00
_cell.angle_gamma   90.00
#
_symmetry.space_group_name_H-M   'P 1'
#
loop_
_entity.id
_entity.type
_entity.pdbx_description
1 polymer ?
#
loop_
_entity_poly.entity_id
_entity_poly.type
_entity_poly.pdbx_seq_one_letter_code
_entity_poly.pdbx_strand_id
1 'polypeptide(L)' 'MRTRPGICQRKKRFANEEEALRVAERAPFPLRPYRCELCGDFHLTGRTKRMKLPAFEIVRRRDATAARREDAET' A
#
# COMPACT_ATOMS: atom_id res chain seq x y z
N MET A 1 3.48 10.90 9.05
CA MET A 1 2.36 10.12 9.63
C MET A 1 2.85 9.72 11.01
N ARG A 2 2.36 10.34 12.08
CA ARG A 2 3.03 10.23 13.39
C ARG A 2 2.78 8.85 13.99
N THR A 3 3.78 7.97 13.91
CA THR A 3 3.67 6.59 14.40
C THR A 3 3.95 6.58 15.90
N ARG A 4 3.04 6.03 16.72
CA ARG A 4 3.26 5.84 18.17
C ARG A 4 4.06 4.55 18.40
N PRO A 5 4.87 4.43 19.47
CA PRO A 5 5.68 3.23 19.74
C PRO A 5 4.89 1.92 19.70
N GLY A 6 3.72 1.85 20.35
CA GLY A 6 2.88 0.64 20.33
C GLY A 6 2.25 0.33 18.96
N ILE A 7 2.21 1.28 18.02
CA ILE A 7 1.80 1.02 16.63
C ILE A 7 3.00 0.49 15.85
N CYS A 8 4.18 1.11 16.01
CA CYS A 8 5.41 0.67 15.36
C CYS A 8 5.76 -0.79 15.73
N GLN A 9 5.66 -1.14 17.02
CA GLN A 9 5.95 -2.50 17.50
C GLN A 9 4.99 -3.57 16.94
N ARG A 10 3.73 -3.20 16.64
CA ARG A 10 2.73 -4.12 16.07
C ARG A 10 2.83 -4.25 14.55
N LYS A 11 3.51 -3.33 13.87
CA LYS A 11 3.64 -3.34 12.42
C LYS A 11 4.80 -4.22 12.00
N LYS A 12 4.61 -4.96 10.91
CA LYS A 12 5.70 -5.66 10.21
C LYS A 12 6.73 -4.64 9.72
N ARG A 13 8.01 -4.95 9.94
CA ARG A 13 9.18 -4.15 9.53
C ARG A 13 9.80 -4.77 8.29
N PHE A 14 10.21 -3.91 7.36
CA PHE A 14 10.93 -4.29 6.15
C PHE A 14 12.22 -3.47 6.08
N ALA A 15 13.32 -4.13 5.70
CA ALA A 15 14.64 -3.50 5.69
C ALA A 15 14.79 -2.48 4.56
N ASN A 16 14.05 -2.65 3.47
CA ASN A 16 14.07 -1.76 2.32
C ASN A 16 12.67 -1.57 1.72
N GLU A 17 12.53 -0.54 0.88
CA GLU A 17 11.26 -0.19 0.23
C GLU A 17 10.78 -1.26 -0.75
N GLU A 18 11.70 -1.90 -1.47
CA GLU A 18 11.39 -2.88 -2.50
C GLU A 18 10.72 -4.14 -1.93
N GLU A 19 11.24 -4.64 -0.80
CA GLU A 19 10.64 -5.76 -0.06
C GLU A 19 9.22 -5.41 0.38
N ALA A 20 9.01 -4.20 0.91
CA ALA A 20 7.70 -3.74 1.31
C ALA A 20 6.74 -3.61 0.10
N LEU A 21 7.23 -3.15 -1.05
CA LEU A 21 6.44 -3.06 -2.30
C LEU A 21 6.01 -4.44 -2.79
N ARG A 22 6.90 -5.44 -2.81
CA ARG A 22 6.57 -6.81 -3.21
C ARG A 22 5.47 -7.41 -2.33
N VAL A 23 5.48 -7.11 -1.03
CA VAL A 23 4.41 -7.56 -0.11
C VAL A 23 3.12 -6.79 -0.35
N ALA A 24 3.20 -5.48 -0.60
CA ALA A 24 2.03 -4.66 -0.88
C ALA A 24 1.32 -5.07 -2.18
N GLU A 25 2.07 -5.46 -3.20
CA GLU A 25 1.54 -5.93 -4.49
C GLU A 25 0.72 -7.21 -4.33
N ARG A 26 1.21 -8.17 -3.54
CA ARG A 26 0.53 -9.44 -3.26
C ARG A 26 -0.66 -9.31 -2.32
N ALA A 27 -0.83 -8.15 -1.67
CA ALA A 27 -1.91 -7.96 -0.72
C ALA A 27 -3.27 -7.87 -1.44
N PRO A 28 -4.34 -8.47 -0.88
CA PRO A 28 -5.67 -8.43 -1.46
C PRO A 28 -6.34 -7.05 -1.34
N PHE A 29 -5.72 -6.11 -0.62
CA PHE A 29 -6.19 -4.74 -0.43
C PHE A 29 -5.04 -3.74 -0.66
N PRO A 30 -5.36 -2.47 -0.95
CA PRO A 30 -4.36 -1.46 -1.27
C PRO A 30 -3.44 -1.18 -0.09
N LEU A 31 -2.14 -1.41 -0.27
CA LEU A 31 -1.11 -1.07 0.70
C LEU A 31 -0.04 -0.18 0.06
N ARG A 32 0.51 0.73 0.87
CA ARG A 32 1.66 1.54 0.49
C ARG A 32 2.77 1.43 1.55
N PRO A 33 4.04 1.33 1.14
CA PRO A 33 5.15 1.52 2.07
C PRO A 33 5.24 2.98 2.53
N TYR A 34 5.73 3.15 3.76
CA TYR A 34 6.20 4.43 4.27
C TYR A 34 7.39 4.20 5.21
N ARG A 35 8.35 5.12 5.18
CA ARG A 35 9.48 5.11 6.12
C ARG A 35 9.00 5.59 7.49
N CYS A 36 9.23 4.79 8.52
CA CYS A 36 8.85 5.14 9.87
C CYS A 36 9.80 6.21 10.44
N GLU A 37 9.24 7.32 10.92
CA GLU A 37 10.02 8.36 11.62
C GLU A 37 10.57 7.88 12.97
N LEU A 38 10.05 6.78 13.53
CA LEU A 38 10.45 6.25 14.84
C LEU A 38 11.57 5.21 14.75
N CYS A 39 11.39 4.17 13.94
CA CYS A 39 12.37 3.06 13.84
C CYS A 39 13.24 3.13 12.58
N GLY A 40 12.94 4.02 11.62
CA GLY A 40 13.70 4.13 10.37
C GLY A 40 13.38 3.08 9.30
N ASP A 41 12.80 1.94 9.70
CA ASP A 41 12.37 0.86 8.79
C ASP A 41 11.15 1.23 7.94
N PHE A 42 10.85 0.39 6.95
CA PHE A 42 9.65 0.50 6.15
C PHE A 42 8.48 -0.27 6.76
N HIS A 43 7.31 0.37 6.74
CA HIS A 43 6.05 -0.20 7.19
C HIS A 43 4.97 -0.06 6.12
N LEU A 44 3.95 -0.91 6.18
CA LEU A 44 2.79 -0.81 5.30
C LEU A 44 1.63 -0.04 5.93
N THR A 45 0.92 0.72 5.09
CA THR A 45 -0.29 1.45 5.45
C THR A 45 -1.36 1.30 4.37
N GLY A 46 -2.62 1.14 4.78
CA GLY A 46 -3.77 1.17 3.88
C GLY A 46 -4.23 2.58 3.51
N ARG A 47 -3.55 3.64 4.00
CA ARG A 47 -3.92 5.02 3.70
C ARG A 47 -3.56 5.37 2.26
N THR A 48 -4.56 5.35 1.39
CA THR A 48 -4.41 5.63 -0.05
C THR A 48 -5.05 6.96 -0.48
N LYS A 49 -6.02 7.49 0.27
CA LYS A 49 -6.72 8.73 -0.06
C LYS A 49 -5.75 9.93 -0.07
N ARG A 50 -5.74 10.68 -1.18
CA ARG A 50 -4.87 11.86 -1.42
C ARG A 50 -3.38 11.55 -1.26
N MET A 51 -2.96 10.35 -1.66
CA MET A 51 -1.56 9.90 -1.59
C MET A 51 -1.09 9.45 -2.97
N LYS A 52 0.21 9.55 -3.22
CA LYS A 52 0.83 8.89 -4.37
C LYS A 52 0.76 7.38 -4.17
N LEU A 53 0.17 6.68 -5.14
CA LEU A 53 0.03 5.23 -5.11
C LEU A 53 1.21 4.56 -5.83
N PRO A 54 1.57 3.33 -5.42
CA PRO A 54 2.48 2.50 -6.21
C PRO A 54 1.93 2.24 -7.62
N ALA A 55 2.81 2.05 -8.61
CA ALA A 55 2.41 1.84 -10.00
C ALA A 55 1.45 0.66 -10.17
N PHE A 56 1.72 -0.48 -9.51
CA PHE A 56 0.86 -1.66 -9.54
C PHE A 56 -0.57 -1.38 -9.04
N GLU A 57 -0.73 -0.47 -8.07
CA GLU A 57 -2.03 -0.13 -7.50
C GLU A 57 -2.80 0.82 -8.43
N ILE A 58 -2.10 1.67 -9.20
CA ILE A 58 -2.72 2.49 -10.26
C ILE A 58 -3.28 1.57 -11.35
N VAL A 59 -2.48 0.59 -11.79
CA VAL A 59 -2.89 -0.42 -12.79
C VAL A 59 -4.10 -1.21 -12.28
N ARG A 60 -4.04 -1.76 -11.06
CA ARG A 60 -5.16 -2.49 -10.43
C ARG A 60 -6.48 -1.68 -10.44
N ARG A 61 -6.44 -0.39 -10.15
CA ARG A 61 -7.64 0.48 -10.14
C ARG A 61 -8.19 0.75 -11.53
N ARG A 62 -7.30 0.95 -12.50
CA ARG A 62 -7.70 1.12 -13.91
C ARG A 62 -8.40 -0.14 -14.40
N ASP A 63 -7.80 -1.30 -14.17
CA ASP A 63 -8.34 -2.58 -14.61
C ASP A 63 -9.66 -2.88 -13.91
N ALA A 64 -9.78 -2.59 -12.60
CA ALA A 64 -11.05 -2.67 -11.88
C ALA A 64 -12.13 -1.71 -12.40
N THR A 65 -11.74 -0.55 -12.95
CA THR A 65 -12.69 0.39 -13.58
C THR A 65 -13.13 -0.11 -14.95
N ALA A 66 -12.22 -0.71 -15.72
CA ALA A 66 -12.53 -1.31 -17.01
C ALA A 66 -13.50 -2.48 -16.87
N ALA A 67 -13.22 -3.43 -15.97
CA ALA A 67 -14.08 -4.59 -15.71
C ALA A 67 -15.52 -4.16 -15.37
N ARG A 68 -15.67 -3.16 -14.48
CA ARG A 68 -16.99 -2.62 -14.12
C ARG A 68 -17.76 -1.97 -15.27
N ARG A 69 -17.06 -1.48 -16.30
CA ARG A 69 -17.71 -0.92 -17.50
C ARG A 69 -18.19 -2.03 -18.42
N GLU A 70 -17.38 -3.07 -18.60
CA GLU A 70 -17.74 -4.27 -19.37
C GLU A 70 -18.95 -4.97 -18.76
N ASP A 71 -18.97 -5.15 -17.43
CA ASP A 71 -20.11 -5.71 -16.69
C ASP A 71 -21.41 -4.90 -16.84
N ALA A 72 -21.31 -3.59 -17.10
CA ALA A 72 -22.46 -2.69 -17.23
C ALA A 72 -23.01 -2.62 -18.66
N GLU A 73 -22.24 -3.06 -19.65
CA GLU A 73 -22.62 -3.06 -21.07
C GLU A 73 -23.20 -4.41 -21.51
N THR A 74 -23.01 -5.46 -20.71
CA THR A 74 -23.55 -6.83 -20.91
C THR A 74 -24.95 -6.97 -20.30
#